data_AF-A0A7Y4WYH1-F1
#
_entry.id   AF-A0A7Y4WYH1-F1
#
_cell.length_a   1.000
_cell.length_b   1.000
_cell.length_c   1.000
_cell.angle_alpha   90.00
_cell.angle_beta   90.00
_cell.angle_gamma   90.00
#
_symmetry.space_group_name_H-M   'P 1'
#
loop_
_entity.id
_entity.type
_entity.pdbx_description
1 polymer ?
#
loop_
_entity_poly.entity_id
_entity_poly.type
_entity_poly.pdbx_seq_one_letter_code
_entity_poly.pdbx_strand_id
1 'polypeptide(L)' 'MMKTIFDANTHSELIDRIDRLGPDTERQWGKMTPSQMMEHTARALEMATGRKP' A
#
# COMPACT_ATOMS: atom_id res chain seq x y z
N MET A 1 -7.27 -18.50 11.49
CA MET A 1 -6.50 -17.58 12.37
C MET A 1 -6.49 -16.21 11.71
N MET A 2 -6.62 -15.12 12.44
CA MET A 2 -6.67 -13.77 11.86
C MET A 2 -5.26 -13.31 11.46
N LYS A 3 -5.06 -12.93 10.20
CA LYS A 3 -3.79 -12.35 9.75
C LYS A 3 -3.59 -10.97 10.40
N THR A 4 -2.34 -10.65 10.71
CA THR A 4 -1.95 -9.35 11.30
C THR A 4 -0.62 -8.90 10.73
N ILE A 5 -0.43 -7.59 10.55
CA ILE A 5 0.82 -7.03 10.03
C ILE A 5 2.03 -7.23 10.96
N PHE A 6 1.78 -7.57 12.23
CA PHE A 6 2.82 -7.87 13.22
C PHE A 6 3.35 -9.30 13.12
N ASP A 7 2.70 -10.16 12.34
CA ASP A 7 3.22 -11.48 11.99
C ASP A 7 4.23 -11.37 10.84
N ALA A 8 5.39 -11.99 10.99
CA ALA A 8 6.50 -11.86 10.05
C ALA A 8 6.17 -12.39 8.64
N ASN A 9 5.39 -13.47 8.56
CA ASN A 9 4.98 -14.06 7.28
C ASN A 9 3.99 -13.13 6.57
N THR A 10 2.98 -12.64 7.30
CA THR A 10 2.00 -11.68 6.78
C THR A 10 2.68 -10.38 6.35
N HIS A 11 3.64 -9.89 7.13
CA HIS A 11 4.43 -8.71 6.77
C HIS A 11 5.18 -8.93 5.44
N SER A 12 5.90 -10.05 5.31
CA SER A 12 6.66 -10.36 4.09
C SER A 12 5.74 -10.52 2.87
N GLU A 13 4.59 -11.19 3.03
CA GLU A 13 3.58 -11.31 1.98
C GLU A 13 3.06 -9.93 1.49
N LEU A 14 2.90 -8.97 2.41
CA LEU A 14 2.45 -7.63 2.07
C LEU A 14 3.52 -6.84 1.31
N ILE A 15 4.79 -6.92 1.73
CA ILE A 15 5.92 -6.31 1.00
C ILE A 15 6.00 -6.88 -0.42
N ASP A 16 5.99 -8.21 -0.55
CA ASP A 16 6.01 -8.91 -1.84
C ASP A 16 4.85 -8.48 -2.77
N ARG A 17 3.67 -8.20 -2.20
CA ARG A 17 2.52 -7.71 -2.97
C ARG A 17 2.73 -6.29 -3.47
N ILE A 18 3.33 -5.43 -2.66
CA ILE A 18 3.67 -4.05 -3.05
C ILE A 18 4.70 -4.06 -4.17
N ASP A 19 5.74 -4.90 -4.05
CA ASP A 19 6.82 -4.99 -5.04
C ASP A 19 6.36 -5.51 -6.41
N ARG A 20 5.24 -6.25 -6.45
CA ARG A 20 4.61 -6.73 -7.69
C ARG A 20 3.64 -5.72 -8.32
N LEU A 21 3.38 -4.57 -7.70
CA LEU A 21 2.52 -3.55 -8.31
C LEU A 21 3.21 -2.95 -9.54
N GLY A 22 2.48 -2.93 -10.65
CA GLY A 22 2.92 -2.31 -11.90
C GLY A 22 1.78 -1.50 -12.54
N PRO A 23 2.05 -0.77 -13.64
CA PRO A 23 1.05 0.02 -14.33
C PRO A 23 -0.16 -0.79 -14.82
N ASP A 24 0.08 -2.06 -15.17
CA ASP A 24 -0.94 -2.97 -15.71
C ASP A 24 -1.64 -3.81 -14.63
N THR A 25 -1.32 -3.60 -13.35
CA THR A 25 -2.02 -4.29 -12.26
C THR A 25 -3.49 -3.86 -12.22
N GLU A 26 -4.37 -4.84 -12.03
CA GLU A 26 -5.80 -4.59 -11.91
C GLU A 26 -6.09 -3.59 -10.78
N ARG A 27 -6.98 -2.64 -11.06
CA ARG A 27 -7.34 -1.59 -10.11
C ARG A 27 -8.26 -2.17 -9.04
N GLN A 28 -7.78 -2.19 -7.80
CA GLN A 28 -8.54 -2.68 -6.66
C GLN A 28 -9.17 -1.54 -5.81
N TRP A 29 -8.82 -0.28 -6.08
CA TRP A 29 -9.30 0.90 -5.36
C TRP A 29 -10.15 1.82 -6.24
N GLY A 30 -11.24 1.27 -6.77
CA GLY A 30 -12.17 1.99 -7.62
C GLY A 30 -11.51 2.48 -8.90
N LYS A 31 -11.47 3.80 -9.10
CA LYS A 31 -10.95 4.41 -10.34
C LYS A 31 -9.44 4.69 -10.31
N MET A 32 -8.77 4.56 -9.16
CA MET A 32 -7.36 4.88 -9.04
C MET A 32 -6.48 3.86 -9.76
N THR A 33 -5.49 4.34 -10.51
CA THR A 33 -4.38 3.48 -10.97
C THR A 33 -3.57 2.99 -9.77
N PRO A 34 -2.77 1.91 -9.93
CA PRO A 34 -1.84 1.46 -8.88
C PRO A 34 -0.92 2.58 -8.37
N SER A 35 -0.42 3.44 -9.26
CA SER A 35 0.40 4.60 -8.89
C SER A 35 -0.36 5.68 -8.11
N GLN A 36 -1.60 5.99 -8.51
CA GLN A 36 -2.45 6.95 -7.79
C GLN A 36 -2.81 6.44 -6.39
N MET A 37 -3.08 5.14 -6.26
CA MET A 37 -3.34 4.50 -4.98
C MET A 37 -2.10 4.60 -4.07
N MET A 38 -0.91 4.27 -4.58
CA MET A 38 0.33 4.34 -3.82
C MET A 38 0.61 5.77 -3.30
N GLU A 39 0.49 6.76 -4.18
CA GLU A 39 0.66 8.17 -3.80
C GLU A 39 -0.38 8.62 -2.78
N HIS A 40 -1.64 8.20 -2.93
CA HIS A 40 -2.70 8.54 -1.97
C HIS A 40 -2.37 8.05 -0.56
N THR A 41 -1.92 6.79 -0.43
CA THR A 41 -1.51 6.22 0.86
C THR A 41 -0.25 6.89 1.40
N ALA A 42 0.75 7.16 0.54
CA ALA A 42 1.97 7.86 0.94
C ALA A 42 1.67 9.24 1.52
N ARG A 43 0.78 10.01 0.86
CA ARG A 43 0.36 11.33 1.36
C ARG A 43 -0.34 11.25 2.71
N ALA A 44 -1.22 10.28 2.91
CA ALA A 44 -1.86 10.09 4.21
C ALA A 44 -0.83 9.83 5.33
N LEU A 45 0.20 9.01 5.04
CA LEU A 45 1.27 8.74 5.98
C LEU A 45 2.15 9.96 6.23
N GLU A 46 2.49 10.73 5.20
CA GLU A 46 3.25 11.96 5.34
C GLU A 46 2.53 12.98 6.22
N MET A 47 1.22 13.13 6.04
CA MET A 47 0.40 13.99 6.91
C MET A 47 0.39 13.46 8.36
N ALA A 48 0.11 12.16 8.55
CA ALA A 48 0.07 11.55 9.87
C ALA A 48 1.41 11.62 10.64
N THR A 49 2.53 11.64 9.91
CA THR A 49 3.89 11.73 10.47
C THR A 49 4.44 13.14 10.52
N GLY A 50 3.67 14.15 10.11
CA GLY A 50 4.11 15.56 10.09
C GLY A 50 5.17 15.88 9.05
N ARG A 51 5.40 14.99 8.06
CA ARG A 51 6.31 15.25 6.93
C ARG A 51 5.71 16.21 5.90
N LYS A 52 4.37 16.27 5.84
CA LYS A 52 3.63 17.28 5.08
C LYS A 52 2.56 17.90 6.00
N PRO A 53 2.30 19.22 5.87
CA PRO A 53 1.27 19.91 6.63
C PRO A 53 -0.14 19.45 6.28
#